data_AF-A0A957J2W5-F1
#
_entry.id   AF-A0A957J2W5-F1
#
_cell.length_a   1.000
_cell.length_b   1.000
_cell.length_c   1.000
_cell.angle_alpha   90.00
_cell.angle_beta   90.00
_cell.angle_gamma   90.00
#
_symmetry.space_group_name_H-M   'P 1'
#
loop_
_entity.id
_entity.type
_entity.pdbx_description
1 polymer ?
#
loop_
_entity_poly.entity_id
_entity_poly.type
_entity_poly.pdbx_seq_one_letter_code
_entity_poly.pdbx_strand_id
1 'polypeptide(L)'
;SGLLDSGGGLNPFTANVVRVAIEEGWQVAYLAQLRRTYQRRLAALTAALTKELGEMAQFTTPSGGFFVWVQLPQNVDTAALLPLAHRHQTGYQPGGRFSAQSLLRNYLRLSFAFYDEAALAQGVARLATALHDAGVKR
;
A
#
# COMPACT_ATOMS: atom_id res chain seq x y z
N SER A 1 -21.93 -33.90 11.21
CA SER A 1 -21.24 -34.51 10.06
C SER A 1 -19.82 -33.94 10.00
N GLY A 2 -18.84 -34.69 9.50
CA GLY A 2 -17.44 -34.25 9.35
C GLY A 2 -17.23 -33.08 8.36
N LEU A 3 -18.31 -32.44 7.91
CA LEU A 3 -18.34 -31.22 7.12
C LEU A 3 -18.22 -29.94 7.98
N LEU A 4 -18.46 -30.02 9.29
CA LEU A 4 -18.44 -28.85 10.19
C LEU A 4 -17.16 -28.73 11.01
N ASP A 5 -16.27 -29.74 10.97
CA ASP A 5 -15.03 -29.78 11.77
C ASP A 5 -13.83 -30.34 10.96
N SER A 6 -13.94 -30.35 9.64
CA SER A 6 -12.79 -30.54 8.76
C SER A 6 -12.62 -29.24 8.00
N GLY A 7 -11.81 -28.34 8.56
CA GLY A 7 -11.34 -27.15 7.85
C GLY A 7 -10.56 -27.45 6.57
N GLY A 8 -10.44 -28.74 6.19
CA GLY A 8 -9.62 -29.23 5.10
C GLY A 8 -8.15 -28.94 5.37
N GLY A 9 -7.28 -29.94 5.24
CA GLY A 9 -5.86 -29.62 5.11
C GLY A 9 -5.62 -28.70 3.90
N LEU A 10 -4.41 -28.14 3.79
CA LEU A 10 -3.99 -27.46 2.56
C LEU A 10 -4.33 -28.33 1.35
N ASN A 11 -4.89 -27.73 0.31
CA ASN A 11 -5.23 -28.43 -0.93
C ASN A 11 -3.99 -29.22 -1.41
N PRO A 12 -4.03 -30.57 -1.48
CA PRO A 12 -2.85 -31.38 -1.78
C PRO A 12 -2.23 -31.10 -3.14
N PHE A 13 -3.03 -30.68 -4.11
CA PHE A 13 -2.55 -30.27 -5.43
C PHE A 13 -1.76 -28.96 -5.33
N THR A 14 -2.31 -27.93 -4.68
CA THR A 14 -1.60 -26.65 -4.46
C THR A 14 -0.31 -26.86 -3.65
N ALA A 15 -0.37 -27.70 -2.60
CA ALA A 15 0.80 -28.02 -1.80
C ALA A 15 1.91 -28.69 -2.63
N ASN A 16 1.57 -29.60 -3.54
CA ASN A 16 2.54 -30.23 -4.43
C ASN A 16 3.14 -29.25 -5.45
N VAL A 17 2.34 -28.32 -6.00
CA VAL A 17 2.86 -27.28 -6.89
C VAL A 17 3.86 -26.38 -6.14
N VAL A 18 3.54 -25.96 -4.91
CA VAL A 18 4.45 -25.15 -4.09
C VAL A 18 5.71 -25.93 -3.73
N ARG A 19 5.58 -27.22 -3.38
CA ARG A 19 6.72 -28.11 -3.09
C ARG A 19 7.70 -28.13 -4.27
N VAL A 20 7.21 -28.41 -5.47
CA VAL A 20 8.03 -28.43 -6.69
C VAL A 20 8.67 -27.06 -6.94
N ALA A 21 7.92 -25.96 -6.79
CA ALA A 21 8.46 -24.62 -6.98
C ALA A 21 9.60 -24.25 -6.00
N ILE A 22 9.59 -24.86 -4.80
CA ILE A 22 10.67 -24.70 -3.82
C ILE A 22 11.85 -25.61 -4.16
N GLU A 23 11.59 -26.91 -4.40
CA GLU A 23 12.63 -27.92 -4.72
C GLU A 23 13.42 -27.54 -5.98
N GLU A 24 12.73 -27.03 -7.01
CA GLU A 24 13.33 -26.60 -8.28
C GLU A 24 13.87 -25.15 -8.24
N GLY A 25 13.79 -24.47 -7.09
CA GLY A 25 14.34 -23.12 -6.90
C GLY A 25 13.57 -21.99 -7.62
N TRP A 26 12.41 -22.26 -8.21
CA TRP A 26 11.57 -21.25 -8.88
C TRP A 26 11.15 -20.13 -7.93
N GLN A 27 10.86 -20.49 -6.67
CA GLN A 27 10.53 -19.51 -5.62
C GLN A 27 11.68 -18.51 -5.43
N VAL A 28 12.92 -18.96 -5.41
CA VAL A 28 14.10 -18.10 -5.20
C VAL A 28 14.26 -17.11 -6.35
N ALA A 29 14.16 -17.61 -7.59
CA ALA A 29 14.21 -16.76 -8.78
C ALA A 29 13.09 -15.72 -8.81
N TYR A 30 11.87 -16.14 -8.49
CA TYR A 30 10.70 -15.26 -8.43
C TYR A 30 10.82 -14.20 -7.33
N LEU A 31 11.28 -14.57 -6.13
CA LEU A 31 11.53 -13.62 -5.04
C LEU A 31 12.61 -12.59 -5.40
N ALA A 32 13.66 -12.99 -6.11
CA ALA A 32 14.68 -12.06 -6.59
C ALA A 32 14.10 -11.04 -7.58
N GLN A 33 13.23 -11.47 -8.49
CA GLN A 33 12.50 -10.58 -9.40
C GLN A 33 11.54 -9.64 -8.65
N LEU A 34 10.78 -10.16 -7.69
CA LEU A 34 9.86 -9.35 -6.88
C LEU A 34 10.60 -8.27 -6.08
N ARG A 35 11.72 -8.60 -5.44
CA ARG A 35 12.54 -7.63 -4.70
C ARG A 35 12.98 -6.47 -5.59
N ARG A 36 13.51 -6.75 -6.79
CA ARG A 36 13.90 -5.71 -7.76
C ARG A 36 12.71 -4.86 -8.21
N THR A 37 11.54 -5.49 -8.39
CA THR A 37 10.31 -4.80 -8.81
C THR A 37 9.81 -3.87 -7.71
N TYR A 38 9.74 -4.36 -6.47
CA TYR A 38 9.26 -3.58 -5.33
C TYR A 38 10.23 -2.46 -4.94
N GLN A 39 11.54 -2.65 -5.09
CA GLN A 39 12.52 -1.58 -4.90
C GLN A 39 12.29 -0.40 -5.86
N ARG A 40 12.09 -0.67 -7.16
CA ARG A 40 11.80 0.38 -8.15
C ARG A 40 10.49 1.10 -7.86
N ARG A 41 9.43 0.33 -7.56
CA ARG A 41 8.11 0.87 -7.22
C ARG A 41 8.11 1.69 -5.94
N LEU A 42 8.82 1.23 -4.92
CA LEU A 42 9.00 1.98 -3.67
C LEU A 42 9.72 3.31 -3.95
N ALA A 43 10.82 3.28 -4.70
CA ALA A 43 11.57 4.49 -5.05
C ALA A 43 10.71 5.48 -5.85
N ALA A 44 9.91 5.00 -6.80
CA ALA A 44 9.00 5.86 -7.57
C ALA A 44 7.92 6.48 -6.67
N LEU A 45 7.30 5.68 -5.80
CA LEU A 45 6.28 6.15 -4.86
C LEU A 45 6.84 7.19 -3.89
N THR A 46 7.98 6.92 -3.24
CA THR A 46 8.56 7.85 -2.26
C THR A 46 9.10 9.11 -2.91
N ALA A 47 9.68 9.03 -4.11
CA ALA A 47 10.09 10.21 -4.87
C ALA A 47 8.88 11.10 -5.21
N ALA A 48 7.77 10.50 -5.63
CA ALA A 48 6.54 11.25 -5.90
C ALA A 48 5.96 11.86 -4.61
N LEU A 49 5.96 11.13 -3.49
CA LEU A 49 5.50 11.64 -2.21
C LEU A 49 6.36 12.82 -1.73
N THR A 50 7.68 12.73 -1.83
CA THR A 50 8.57 13.86 -1.48
C THR A 50 8.28 15.08 -2.36
N LYS A 51 8.16 14.87 -3.66
CA LYS A 51 7.95 15.95 -4.63
C LYS A 51 6.61 16.66 -4.44
N GLU A 52 5.52 15.90 -4.31
CA GLU A 52 4.16 16.44 -4.34
C GLU A 52 3.63 16.77 -2.93
N LEU A 53 4.08 16.04 -1.90
CA LEU A 53 3.55 16.12 -0.53
C LEU A 53 4.60 16.44 0.54
N GLY A 54 5.87 16.65 0.20
CA GLY A 54 6.96 16.75 1.17
C GLY A 54 6.83 17.87 2.22
N GLU A 55 6.08 18.92 1.91
CA GLU A 55 5.77 20.01 2.86
C GLU A 55 4.48 19.74 3.66
N MET A 56 3.57 18.90 3.15
CA MET A 56 2.24 18.64 3.75
C MET A 56 2.19 17.36 4.58
N ALA A 57 3.08 16.41 4.33
CA ALA A 57 2.97 15.06 4.85
C ALA A 57 4.32 14.51 5.29
N GLN A 58 4.30 13.69 6.34
CA GLN A 58 5.46 12.95 6.82
C GLN A 58 5.31 11.48 6.46
N PHE A 59 6.39 10.87 6.01
CA PHE A 59 6.45 9.43 5.77
C PHE A 59 7.88 8.94 5.92
N THR A 60 8.04 7.65 6.14
CA THR A 60 9.34 6.99 6.15
C THR A 60 9.42 6.01 4.99
N THR A 61 10.60 5.90 4.39
CA THR A 61 10.86 4.88 3.37
C THR A 61 11.11 3.54 4.07
N PRO A 62 10.23 2.54 3.92
CA PRO A 62 10.44 1.23 4.53
C PRO A 62 11.61 0.50 3.89
N SER A 63 12.29 -0.36 4.66
CA SER A 63 13.36 -1.23 4.15
C SER A 63 12.85 -2.46 3.39
N GLY A 64 11.53 -2.73 3.45
CA GLY A 64 10.91 -3.88 2.81
C GLY A 64 9.38 -3.89 2.94
N GLY A 65 8.76 -4.93 2.40
CA GLY A 65 7.29 -5.04 2.32
C GLY A 65 6.73 -4.34 1.07
N PHE A 66 5.48 -3.89 1.17
CA PHE A 66 4.71 -3.39 0.02
C PHE A 66 3.74 -2.24 0.37
N PHE A 67 3.97 -1.58 1.51
CA PHE A 67 3.19 -0.43 1.96
C PHE A 67 4.07 0.73 2.42
N VAL A 68 3.62 1.96 2.16
CA VAL A 68 4.14 3.20 2.77
C VAL A 68 3.03 3.81 3.63
N TRP A 69 3.39 4.24 4.84
CA TRP A 69 2.52 4.99 5.72
C TRP A 69 2.80 6.48 5.60
N VAL A 70 1.75 7.25 5.38
CA VAL A 70 1.82 8.70 5.25
C VAL A 70 0.99 9.33 6.35
N GLN A 71 1.60 10.22 7.11
CA GLN A 71 1.00 11.02 8.16
C GLN A 71 0.68 12.41 7.61
N LEU A 72 -0.58 12.79 7.69
CA LEU A 72 -1.05 14.15 7.38
C LEU A 72 -1.14 14.99 8.66
N PRO A 73 -1.40 16.31 8.57
CA PRO A 73 -1.62 17.15 9.74
C PRO A 73 -2.73 16.61 10.65
N GLN A 74 -2.62 16.83 11.96
CA GLN A 74 -3.50 16.21 12.97
C GLN A 74 -5.00 16.50 12.77
N ASN A 75 -5.33 17.63 12.14
CA ASN A 75 -6.71 18.03 11.86
C ASN A 75 -7.33 17.32 10.64
N VAL A 76 -6.56 16.50 9.91
CA VAL A 76 -7.06 15.78 8.73
C VAL A 76 -7.65 14.43 9.14
N ASP A 77 -8.91 14.19 8.77
CA ASP A 77 -9.51 12.86 8.83
C ASP A 77 -9.41 12.16 7.47
N THR A 78 -8.55 11.15 7.39
CA THR A 78 -8.30 10.41 6.15
C THR A 78 -9.49 9.55 5.72
N ALA A 79 -10.40 9.16 6.61
CA ALA A 79 -11.62 8.47 6.24
C ALA A 79 -12.62 9.43 5.58
N ALA A 80 -12.74 10.65 6.10
CA ALA A 80 -13.59 11.69 5.53
C ALA A 80 -13.05 12.23 4.19
N LEU A 81 -11.72 12.23 3.99
CA LEU A 81 -11.07 12.64 2.75
C LEU A 81 -11.22 11.62 1.61
N LEU A 82 -11.42 10.33 1.92
CA LEU A 82 -11.39 9.24 0.94
C LEU A 82 -12.37 9.40 -0.23
N PRO A 83 -13.64 9.83 -0.03
CA PRO A 83 -14.55 10.10 -1.15
C PRO A 83 -14.04 11.16 -2.12
N LEU A 84 -13.35 12.19 -1.63
CA LEU A 84 -12.74 13.21 -2.47
C LEU A 84 -11.56 12.63 -3.25
N ALA A 85 -10.68 11.87 -2.61
CA ALA A 85 -9.60 11.16 -3.29
C ALA A 85 -10.12 10.29 -4.46
N HIS A 86 -11.23 9.57 -4.25
CA HIS A 86 -11.87 8.79 -5.31
C HIS A 86 -12.37 9.65 -6.48
N ARG A 87 -12.88 10.86 -6.24
CA ARG A 87 -13.27 11.80 -7.32
C ARG A 87 -12.07 12.21 -8.19
N HIS A 88 -10.88 12.29 -7.60
CA HIS A 88 -9.61 12.48 -8.32
C HIS A 88 -9.00 11.19 -8.88
N GLN A 89 -9.75 10.07 -8.88
CA GLN A 89 -9.30 8.78 -9.39
C GLN A 89 -8.02 8.27 -8.69
N THR A 90 -7.93 8.46 -7.37
CA THR A 90 -6.88 7.91 -6.51
C THR A 90 -7.49 7.38 -5.21
N GLY A 91 -6.77 6.53 -4.49
CA GLY A 91 -7.29 5.88 -3.29
C GLY A 91 -6.19 5.35 -2.38
N TYR A 92 -6.56 5.18 -1.11
CA TYR A 92 -5.68 4.68 -0.05
C TYR A 92 -6.52 3.97 1.01
N GLN A 93 -5.86 3.30 1.96
CA GLN A 93 -6.55 2.77 3.13
C GLN A 93 -6.43 3.74 4.30
N PRO A 94 -7.55 4.25 4.87
CA PRO A 94 -7.51 5.13 6.04
C PRO A 94 -6.88 4.44 7.24
N GLY A 95 -5.98 5.13 7.93
CA GLY A 95 -5.17 4.61 9.03
C GLY A 95 -6.01 4.18 10.23
N GLY A 96 -7.14 4.86 10.48
CA GLY A 96 -8.08 4.51 11.55
C GLY A 96 -8.58 3.06 11.49
N ARG A 97 -8.62 2.42 10.30
CA ARG A 97 -8.98 1.00 10.14
C ARG A 97 -7.97 0.03 10.77
N PHE A 98 -6.76 0.50 11.04
CA PHE A 98 -5.66 -0.28 11.62
C PHE A 98 -5.37 0.12 13.07
N SER A 99 -6.26 0.89 13.70
CA SER A 99 -6.12 1.31 15.09
C SER A 99 -7.38 1.00 15.88
N ALA A 100 -7.28 0.08 16.86
CA ALA A 100 -8.39 -0.26 17.74
C ALA A 100 -8.93 0.95 18.53
N GLN A 101 -8.08 1.97 18.75
CA GLN A 101 -8.40 3.18 19.51
C GLN A 101 -8.50 4.43 18.61
N SER A 102 -8.55 4.28 17.29
CA SER A 102 -8.61 5.40 16.33
C SER A 102 -7.48 6.44 16.48
N LEU A 103 -6.28 6.03 16.92
CA LEU A 103 -5.12 6.91 17.08
C LEU A 103 -4.48 7.34 15.75
N LEU A 104 -4.88 6.70 14.64
CA LEU A 104 -4.29 6.87 13.31
C LEU A 104 -5.24 7.56 12.32
N ARG A 105 -6.13 8.45 12.79
CA ARG A 105 -7.13 9.11 11.92
C ARG A 105 -6.52 9.98 10.81
N ASN A 106 -5.39 10.61 11.08
CA ASN A 106 -4.63 11.42 10.12
C ASN A 106 -3.60 10.63 9.31
N TYR A 107 -3.58 9.30 9.41
CA TYR A 107 -2.68 8.45 8.63
C TYR A 107 -3.40 7.81 7.45
N LEU A 108 -2.68 7.60 6.36
CA LEU A 108 -3.12 6.78 5.24
C LEU A 108 -2.04 5.76 4.86
N ARG A 109 -2.47 4.61 4.34
CA ARG A 109 -1.60 3.52 3.89
C ARG A 109 -1.70 3.36 2.38
N LEU A 110 -0.57 3.51 1.69
CA LEU A 110 -0.42 3.35 0.25
C LEU A 110 0.24 2.02 -0.07
N SER A 111 -0.24 1.30 -1.09
CA SER A 111 0.40 0.07 -1.57
C SER A 111 1.15 0.31 -2.86
N PHE A 112 2.33 -0.29 -2.97
CA PHE A 112 3.13 -0.31 -4.19
C PHE A 112 3.29 -1.74 -4.76
N ALA A 113 2.41 -2.67 -4.38
CA ALA A 113 2.48 -4.07 -4.77
C ALA A 113 2.02 -4.34 -6.21
N PHE A 114 1.09 -3.55 -6.73
CA PHE A 114 0.35 -3.89 -7.95
C PHE A 114 0.71 -2.98 -9.13
N TYR A 115 0.59 -1.66 -8.94
CA TYR A 115 0.80 -0.65 -9.98
C TYR A 115 2.28 -0.49 -10.36
N ASP A 116 2.53 -0.09 -11.61
CA ASP A 116 3.85 0.31 -12.08
C ASP A 116 4.27 1.71 -11.56
N GLU A 117 5.52 2.06 -11.82
CA GLU A 117 6.15 3.30 -11.37
C GLU A 117 5.41 4.57 -11.85
N ALA A 118 4.91 4.57 -13.08
CA ALA A 118 4.22 5.72 -13.66
C ALA A 118 2.82 5.92 -13.04
N ALA A 119 2.07 4.83 -12.88
CA ALA A 119 0.78 4.84 -12.23
C ALA A 119 0.88 5.23 -10.75
N LEU A 120 1.94 4.82 -10.05
CA LEU A 120 2.21 5.24 -8.67
C LEU A 120 2.46 6.76 -8.59
N ALA A 121 3.31 7.31 -9.45
CA ALA A 121 3.58 8.74 -9.50
C ALA A 121 2.30 9.55 -9.81
N GLN A 122 1.52 9.10 -10.79
CA GLN A 122 0.24 9.72 -11.14
C GLN A 122 -0.79 9.64 -10.00
N GLY A 123 -0.83 8.50 -9.29
CA GLY A 123 -1.70 8.32 -8.13
C GLY A 123 -1.39 9.29 -6.99
N VAL A 124 -0.10 9.57 -6.76
CA VAL A 124 0.33 10.58 -5.78
C VAL A 124 0.01 12.00 -6.23
N ALA A 125 0.23 12.34 -7.51
CA ALA A 125 -0.13 13.66 -8.03
C ALA A 125 -1.64 13.95 -7.86
N ARG A 126 -2.49 12.96 -8.17
CA ARG A 126 -3.94 13.03 -7.93
C ARG A 126 -4.28 13.18 -6.44
N LEU A 127 -3.53 12.52 -5.56
CA LEU A 127 -3.73 12.63 -4.12
C LEU A 127 -3.37 14.03 -3.62
N ALA A 128 -2.30 14.63 -4.16
CA ALA A 128 -1.93 16.01 -3.87
C ALA A 128 -3.04 16.99 -4.28
N THR A 129 -3.64 16.81 -5.47
CA THR A 129 -4.81 17.59 -5.89
C THR A 129 -5.98 17.44 -4.91
N ALA A 130 -6.31 16.21 -4.51
CA ALA A 130 -7.39 15.96 -3.56
C ALA A 130 -7.14 16.63 -2.19
N LEU A 131 -5.89 16.62 -1.71
CA LEU A 131 -5.49 17.27 -0.45
C LEU A 131 -5.60 18.79 -0.54
N HIS A 132 -5.17 19.36 -1.67
CA HIS A 132 -5.28 20.80 -1.92
C HIS A 132 -6.74 21.25 -1.98
N ASP A 133 -7.59 20.51 -2.69
CA ASP A 133 -9.03 20.81 -2.78
C ASP A 133 -9.76 20.64 -1.44
N ALA A 134 -9.26 19.76 -0.55
CA ALA A 134 -9.72 19.65 0.83
C ALA A 134 -9.23 20.78 1.74
N GLY A 135 -8.41 21.70 1.25
CA GLY A 135 -7.83 22.80 2.03
C GLY A 135 -6.75 22.34 3.01
N VAL A 136 -6.15 21.17 2.81
CA VAL A 136 -4.98 20.74 3.58
C VAL A 136 -3.81 21.63 3.17
N LYS A 137 -3.35 22.46 4.09
CA LYS A 137 -2.24 23.37 3.86
C LYS A 137 -0.90 22.65 4.03
N ARG A 138 0.11 23.18 3.35
CA ARG A 138 1.52 22.96 3.68
C ARG A 138 1.82 23.50 5.07
#